data_AF-A0A1F8TIC5-F1
#
_entry.id   AF-A0A1F8TIC5-F1
#
_cell.length_a   1.000
_cell.length_b   1.000
_cell.length_c   1.000
_cell.angle_alpha   90.00
_cell.angle_beta   90.00
_cell.angle_gamma   90.00
#
_symmetry.space_group_name_H-M   'P 1'
#
loop_
_entity.id
_entity.type
_entity.pdbx_description
1 polymer ?
#
loop_
_entity_poly.entity_id
_entity_poly.type
_entity_poly.pdbx_seq_one_letter_code
_entity_poly.pdbx_strand_id
1 'polypeptide(L)' 'MEKPRADGGGAIHIVVWVPYEQAEVRIAAVLAAGGRMVRDEFAPSWWTLADAAGNEVDVATTGGRD' A
#
# COMPACT_ATOMS: atom_id res chain seq x y z
N MET A 1 -7.30 6.00 6.92
CA MET A 1 -8.72 6.23 6.57
C MET A 1 -9.30 7.27 7.53
N GLU A 2 -9.89 8.36 7.02
CA GLU A 2 -10.57 9.37 7.88
C GLU A 2 -12.06 9.09 8.11
N LYS A 3 -12.74 8.42 7.16
CA LYS A 3 -14.15 8.03 7.26
C LYS A 3 -14.37 6.64 6.65
N PRO A 4 -15.30 5.82 7.18
CA PRO A 4 -15.71 4.56 6.57
C PRO A 4 -16.17 4.74 5.12
N ARG A 5 -15.85 3.79 4.25
CA ARG A 5 -16.35 3.79 2.86
C ARG A 5 -17.84 3.45 2.85
N ALA A 6 -18.59 4.08 1.95
CA ALA A 6 -20.04 3.95 1.89
C ALA A 6 -20.51 2.52 1.50
N ASP A 7 -19.66 1.77 0.82
CA ASP A 7 -19.90 0.37 0.43
C ASP A 7 -19.59 -0.64 1.57
N GLY A 8 -19.13 -0.16 2.73
CA GLY A 8 -18.72 -1.01 3.85
C GLY A 8 -17.42 -1.79 3.63
N GLY A 9 -16.72 -1.55 2.51
CA GLY A 9 -15.50 -2.24 2.13
C GLY A 9 -14.22 -1.64 2.74
N GLY A 10 -13.16 -2.45 2.72
CA GLY A 10 -11.82 -2.05 3.14
C GLY A 10 -11.71 -1.65 4.61
N ALA A 11 -12.15 -2.56 5.48
CA ALA A 11 -12.16 -2.37 6.94
C ALA A 11 -10.76 -2.41 7.57
N ILE A 12 -9.73 -2.78 6.80
CA ILE A 12 -8.37 -2.97 7.29
C ILE A 12 -7.40 -2.10 6.49
N HIS A 13 -6.47 -1.46 7.23
CA HIS A 13 -5.26 -0.83 6.69
C HIS A 13 -4.08 -1.32 7.52
N ILE A 14 -3.18 -2.10 6.90
CA ILE A 14 -1.96 -2.60 7.55
C ILE A 14 -0.71 -2.00 6.92
N VAL A 15 0.42 -2.07 7.62
CA VAL A 15 1.73 -1.65 7.11
C VAL A 15 2.65 -2.85 7.11
N VAL A 16 3.33 -3.08 5.98
CA VAL A 16 4.37 -4.10 5.84
C VAL A 16 5.69 -3.41 5.54
N TRP A 17 6.64 -3.57 6.46
CA TRP A 17 8.00 -3.06 6.29
C TRP A 17 8.84 -4.03 5.48
N VAL A 18 9.50 -3.51 4.46
CA VAL A 18 10.39 -4.27 3.57
C VAL A 18 11.70 -3.52 3.37
N PRO A 19 12.81 -4.22 3.06
CA PRO A 19 14.01 -3.58 2.55
C PRO A 19 13.70 -2.73 1.31
N TYR A 20 14.41 -1.62 1.13
CA TYR A 20 14.16 -0.68 0.03
C TYR A 20 14.23 -1.37 -1.35
N GLU A 21 15.21 -2.26 -1.53
CA GLU A 21 15.42 -3.04 -2.74
C GLU A 21 14.28 -4.04 -3.04
N GLN A 22 13.44 -4.34 -2.05
CA GLN A 22 12.28 -5.22 -2.21
C GLN A 22 10.99 -4.45 -2.50
N ALA A 23 10.96 -3.12 -2.34
CA ALA A 23 9.72 -2.35 -2.44
C ALA A 23 9.07 -2.49 -3.83
N GLU A 24 9.85 -2.25 -4.89
CA GLU A 24 9.34 -2.29 -6.27
C GLU A 24 8.80 -3.67 -6.66
N VAL A 25 9.51 -4.75 -6.31
CA VAL A 25 9.05 -6.12 -6.63
C VAL A 25 7.78 -6.49 -5.87
N ARG A 26 7.61 -6.01 -4.63
CA ARG A 26 6.37 -6.23 -3.86
C ARG A 26 5.21 -5.43 -4.45
N ILE A 27 5.43 -4.18 -4.83
CA ILE A 27 4.43 -3.35 -5.50
C ILE A 27 4.00 -4.02 -6.82
N ALA A 28 4.95 -4.42 -7.65
CA ALA A 28 4.68 -5.10 -8.91
C ALA A 28 3.87 -6.39 -8.71
N ALA A 29 4.21 -7.19 -7.70
CA ALA A 29 3.47 -8.41 -7.37
C ALA A 29 2.02 -8.13 -6.97
N VAL A 30 1.76 -7.07 -6.18
CA VAL A 30 0.40 -6.67 -5.80
C VAL A 30 -0.40 -6.23 -7.03
N LEU A 31 0.19 -5.44 -7.92
CA LEU A 31 -0.46 -4.99 -9.16
C LEU A 31 -0.76 -6.17 -10.09
N ALA A 32 0.17 -7.11 -10.23
CA ALA A 32 -0.03 -8.33 -11.03
C ALA A 32 -1.13 -9.24 -10.46
N ALA A 33 -1.33 -9.23 -9.14
CA ALA A 33 -2.42 -9.94 -8.48
C ALA A 33 -3.79 -9.22 -8.60
N GLY A 34 -3.87 -8.10 -9.33
CA GLY A 34 -5.10 -7.32 -9.52
C GLY A 34 -5.36 -6.29 -8.41
N GLY A 35 -4.39 -6.06 -7.53
CA GLY A 35 -4.41 -4.90 -6.64
C GLY A 35 -4.21 -3.60 -7.41
N ARG A 36 -4.52 -2.48 -6.78
CA ARG A 36 -4.33 -1.14 -7.37
C ARG A 36 -3.49 -0.25 -6.47
N MET A 37 -2.75 0.67 -7.09
CA MET A 37 -2.13 1.78 -6.36
C MET A 37 -3.22 2.74 -5.88
N VAL A 38 -3.14 3.12 -4.61
CA VAL A 38 -4.03 4.13 -4.00
C VAL A 38 -3.28 5.44 -3.82
N ARG A 39 -2.06 5.38 -3.29
CA ARG A 39 -1.19 6.54 -3.01
C ARG A 39 0.27 6.16 -3.23
N ASP A 40 0.99 7.00 -3.95
CA ASP A 40 2.44 6.85 -4.23
C ASP A 40 3.23 8.15 -3.96
N GLU A 41 2.56 9.22 -3.56
CA GLU A 41 3.17 10.53 -3.32
C GLU A 41 4.19 10.56 -2.17
N PHE A 42 4.20 9.50 -1.35
CA PHE A 42 5.09 9.33 -0.21
C PHE A 42 6.28 8.43 -0.50
N ALA A 43 6.47 8.00 -1.75
CA ALA A 43 7.68 7.31 -2.17
C ALA A 43 8.93 8.18 -1.90
N PRO A 44 10.07 7.58 -1.48
CA PRO A 44 10.32 6.15 -1.28
C PRO A 44 9.88 5.62 0.11
N SER A 45 9.32 6.48 0.94
CA SER A 45 9.03 6.16 2.34
C SER A 45 7.95 5.08 2.45
N TRP A 46 6.86 5.20 1.68
CA TRP A 46 5.86 4.14 1.52
C TRP A 46 4.97 4.34 0.29
N TRP A 47 4.27 3.27 -0.11
CA TRP A 47 3.22 3.25 -1.11
C TRP A 47 1.99 2.56 -0.53
N THR A 48 0.79 3.10 -0.76
CA THR A 48 -0.46 2.46 -0.35
C THR A 48 -1.10 1.75 -1.53
N LEU A 49 -1.38 0.46 -1.38
CA LEU A 49 -2.11 -0.35 -2.36
C LEU A 49 -3.42 -0.86 -1.76
N ALA A 50 -4.36 -1.21 -2.62
CA ALA A 50 -5.62 -1.83 -2.21
C ALA A 50 -5.99 -3.06 -3.03
N ASP A 51 -6.62 -4.03 -2.36
CA ASP A 51 -7.24 -5.17 -2.99
C ASP A 51 -8.64 -4.85 -3.57
N ALA A 52 -9.29 -5.86 -4.13
CA ALA A 52 -10.64 -5.75 -4.70
C ALA A 52 -11.75 -5.48 -3.67
N ALA A 53 -11.54 -5.85 -2.40
CA ALA A 53 -12.45 -5.55 -1.30
C ALA A 53 -12.21 -4.15 -0.69
N GLY A 54 -11.18 -3.45 -1.15
CA GLY A 54 -10.79 -2.13 -0.70
C GLY A 54 -9.88 -2.11 0.53
N ASN A 55 -9.39 -3.26 0.99
CA ASN A 55 -8.43 -3.32 2.11
C ASN A 55 -7.12 -2.69 1.66
N GLU A 56 -6.55 -1.83 2.50
CA GLU A 56 -5.32 -1.11 2.18
C GLU A 56 -4.09 -1.75 2.85
N VAL A 57 -2.97 -1.73 2.13
CA VAL A 57 -1.66 -2.07 2.67
C VAL A 57 -0.64 -1.02 2.27
N ASP A 58 0.13 -0.54 3.23
CA ASP A 58 1.33 0.24 2.95
C ASP A 58 2.52 -0.69 2.79
N VAL A 59 3.20 -0.61 1.64
CA VAL A 59 4.56 -1.15 1.47
C VAL A 59 5.51 -0.05 1.91
N ALA A 60 6.07 -0.18 3.11
CA ALA A 60 6.94 0.82 3.72
C ALA A 60 8.41 0.38 3.66
N THR A 61 9.31 1.34 3.43
CA THR A 61 10.76 1.14 3.49
C THR A 61 11.36 2.05 4.55
N THR A 62 12.64 1.97 4.85
CA THR A 62 13.33 2.98 5.68
C THR A 62 13.81 4.19 4.87
N GLY A 63 13.68 4.19 3.54
CA GLY A 63 14.12 5.30 2.69
C GLY A 63 13.30 6.58 2.96
N GLY A 64 13.91 7.75 2.69
CA GLY A 64 13.23 9.05 2.74
C GLY A 64 12.79 9.50 4.13
N ARG A 65 13.41 9.00 5.21
CA ARG A 65 13.07 9.28 6.62
C ARG A 65 14.25 9.81 7.44
N ASP A 66 15.02 10.74 6.86
CA ASP A 66 16.08 11.47 7.59
C ASP A 66 15.51 12.35 8.72
#